data_AF-X0ZCC2-F1
#
_entry.id   AF-X0ZCC2-F1
#
_cell.length_a   1.000
_cell.length_b   1.000
_cell.length_c   1.000
_cell.angle_alpha   90.00
_cell.angle_beta   90.00
_cell.angle_gamma   90.00
#
_symmetry.space_group_name_H-M   'P 1'
#
loop_
_entity.id
_entity.type
_entity.pdbx_description
1 polymer ?
#
loop_
_entity_poly.entity_id
_entity_poly.type
_entity_poly.pdbx_seq_one_letter_code
_entity_poly.pdbx_strand_id
1 'polypeptide(L)'
;YKAVIIGLKMEREKLYRYIENRVEKMFSRGLVKEVKNLIEKGYKDCNSILQAVGYKEVVKYINGEINLQECVDEVKRNTRRLAKKQMTWFRADPGIKWIRTDSYDNIIDLIVDILNIINNSVE
;
A
#
# COMPACT_ATOMS: atom_id res chain seq x y z
N TYR A 1 -7.20 -22.04 -12.61
CA TYR A 1 -8.23 -21.10 -13.11
C TYR A 1 -7.72 -20.43 -14.39
N LYS A 2 -8.56 -20.23 -15.42
CA LYS A 2 -8.26 -19.28 -16.52
C LYS A 2 -8.48 -17.89 -15.92
N ALA A 3 -7.39 -17.18 -15.60
CA ALA A 3 -7.44 -15.92 -14.88
C ALA A 3 -6.89 -14.79 -15.76
N VAL A 4 -7.57 -13.65 -15.74
CA VAL A 4 -7.08 -12.40 -16.34
C VAL A 4 -6.50 -11.55 -15.22
N ILE A 5 -5.20 -11.26 -15.28
CA ILE A 5 -4.52 -10.47 -14.25
C ILE A 5 -4.36 -9.04 -14.76
N ILE A 6 -4.96 -8.09 -14.04
CA ILE A 6 -4.89 -6.67 -14.35
C ILE A 6 -4.02 -5.97 -13.32
N GLY A 7 -3.00 -5.25 -13.78
CA GLY A 7 -2.11 -4.46 -12.96
C GLY A 7 -2.47 -2.98 -13.05
N LEU A 8 -2.75 -2.35 -11.91
CA LEU A 8 -2.97 -0.91 -11.85
C LEU A 8 -1.64 -0.20 -11.62
N LYS A 9 -1.31 0.77 -12.48
CA LYS A 9 -0.14 1.63 -12.32
C LYS A 9 -0.52 3.09 -12.46
N MET A 10 0.32 3.95 -11.91
CA MET A 10 0.24 5.39 -12.08
C MET A 10 1.65 5.97 -12.12
N GLU A 11 1.77 7.23 -12.51
CA GLU A 11 3.00 7.98 -12.36
C GLU A 11 3.54 7.92 -10.93
N ARG A 12 4.86 7.73 -10.81
CA ARG A 12 5.54 7.51 -9.54
C ARG A 12 5.34 8.66 -8.55
N GLU A 13 5.37 9.89 -9.02
CA GLU A 13 5.19 11.08 -8.18
C GLU A 13 3.77 11.16 -7.61
N LYS A 14 2.75 10.88 -8.44
CA LYS A 14 1.35 10.76 -8.00
C LYS A 14 1.21 9.66 -6.94
N LEU A 15 1.78 8.48 -7.19
CA LEU A 15 1.75 7.36 -6.23
C LEU A 15 2.33 7.75 -4.88
N TYR A 16 3.47 8.43 -4.88
CA TYR A 16 4.15 8.82 -3.63
C TYR A 16 3.33 9.85 -2.84
N ARG A 17 2.71 10.82 -3.53
CA ARG A 17 1.78 11.76 -2.88
C ARG A 17 0.58 11.04 -2.24
N TYR A 18 0.00 10.06 -2.92
CA TYR A 18 -1.10 9.27 -2.34
C TYR A 18 -0.65 8.44 -1.14
N ILE A 19 0.55 7.85 -1.18
CA ILE A 19 1.13 7.12 -0.05
C ILE A 19 1.30 8.06 1.15
N GLU A 20 1.88 9.24 0.95
CA GLU A 20 2.09 10.21 2.02
C GLU A 20 0.77 10.63 2.65
N ASN A 21 -0.19 11.05 1.84
CA ASN A 21 -1.54 11.42 2.29
C ASN A 21 -2.25 10.27 3.02
N ARG A 22 -2.06 9.03 2.57
CA ARG A 22 -2.62 7.85 3.24
C ARG A 22 -1.99 7.64 4.60
N VAL A 23 -0.68 7.74 4.72
CA VAL A 23 0.02 7.58 6.00
C VAL A 23 -0.43 8.64 6.99
N GLU A 24 -0.49 9.91 6.58
CA GLU A 24 -1.01 10.98 7.44
C GLU A 24 -2.42 10.67 7.97
N LYS A 25 -3.31 10.20 7.07
CA LYS A 25 -4.66 9.77 7.44
C LYS A 25 -4.67 8.57 8.38
N MET A 26 -3.72 7.64 8.29
CA MET A 26 -3.64 6.51 9.22
C MET A 26 -3.31 6.98 10.64
N PHE A 27 -2.34 7.88 10.78
CA PHE A 27 -1.98 8.45 12.09
C PHE A 27 -3.10 9.30 12.66
N SER A 28 -3.74 10.17 11.87
CA SER A 28 -4.87 10.99 12.34
C SER A 28 -6.10 10.18 12.71
N ARG A 29 -6.29 9.00 12.11
CA ARG A 29 -7.35 8.04 12.46
C ARG A 29 -7.01 7.16 13.66
N GLY A 30 -5.84 7.32 14.28
CA GLY A 30 -5.49 6.66 15.51
C GLY A 30 -4.73 5.34 15.36
N LEU A 31 -3.89 5.18 14.32
CA LEU A 31 -2.99 4.02 14.17
C LEU A 31 -2.20 3.73 15.45
N VAL A 32 -1.67 4.76 16.12
CA VAL A 32 -0.93 4.61 17.39
C VAL A 32 -1.79 3.94 18.47
N LYS A 33 -3.07 4.35 18.58
CA LYS A 33 -4.01 3.77 19.55
C LYS A 33 -4.32 2.32 19.21
N GLU A 34 -4.51 2.00 17.94
CA GLU A 34 -4.72 0.62 17.48
C GLU A 34 -3.55 -0.29 17.88
N VAL A 35 -2.31 0.13 17.62
CA VAL A 35 -1.12 -0.67 17.95
C VAL A 35 -0.94 -0.81 19.47
N LYS A 36 -1.15 0.26 20.24
CA LYS A 36 -1.12 0.18 21.71
C LYS A 36 -2.11 -0.87 22.24
N ASN A 37 -3.35 -0.83 21.77
CA ASN A 37 -4.37 -1.80 22.17
C ASN A 37 -3.99 -3.24 21.82
N LEU A 38 -3.29 -3.47 20.70
CA LEU A 38 -2.83 -4.80 20.31
C LEU A 38 -1.70 -5.30 21.21
N ILE A 39 -0.76 -4.43 21.57
CA ILE A 39 0.32 -4.75 22.51
C ILE A 39 -0.26 -5.08 23.88
N GLU A 40 -1.19 -4.28 24.38
CA GLU A 40 -1.86 -4.50 25.68
C GLU A 40 -2.61 -5.85 25.73
N LYS A 41 -3.11 -6.32 24.59
CA LYS A 41 -3.74 -7.64 24.45
C LYS A 41 -2.74 -8.80 24.34
N GLY A 42 -1.44 -8.54 24.42
CA GLY A 42 -0.38 -9.56 24.37
C GLY A 42 0.08 -9.93 22.96
N TYR A 43 -0.33 -9.20 21.91
CA TYR A 43 0.06 -9.52 20.53
C TYR A 43 1.40 -8.89 20.10
N LYS A 44 2.17 -8.30 21.02
CA LYS A 44 3.41 -7.56 20.71
C LYS A 44 4.37 -8.37 19.81
N ASP A 45 4.52 -9.65 20.10
CA ASP A 45 5.48 -10.54 19.43
C ASP A 45 4.88 -11.29 18.24
N CYS A 46 3.64 -10.97 17.84
CA CYS A 46 3.05 -11.56 16.65
C CYS A 46 3.79 -11.10 15.40
N ASN A 47 4.15 -12.06 14.55
CA ASN A 47 4.83 -11.82 13.28
C ASN A 47 4.15 -10.74 12.43
N SER A 48 2.81 -10.70 12.43
CA SER A 48 2.05 -9.68 11.69
C SER A 48 2.36 -8.26 12.16
N ILE A 49 2.51 -8.01 13.46
CA ILE A 49 2.83 -6.68 14.02
C ILE A 49 4.30 -6.33 13.77
N LEU A 50 5.20 -7.32 13.94
CA LEU A 50 6.63 -7.12 13.76
C LEU A 50 7.04 -6.88 12.29
N GLN A 51 6.27 -7.40 11.34
CA GLN A 51 6.61 -7.31 9.91
C GLN A 51 5.81 -6.24 9.16
N ALA A 52 4.57 -5.96 9.57
CA ALA A 52 3.72 -5.01 8.86
C ALA A 52 4.27 -3.58 8.93
N VAL A 53 4.38 -2.96 7.75
CA VAL A 53 4.71 -1.54 7.61
C VAL A 53 3.60 -0.72 8.27
N GLY A 54 3.96 0.25 9.10
CA GLY A 54 3.05 0.99 9.96
C GLY A 54 3.13 0.49 11.40
N TYR A 55 2.97 -0.81 11.61
CA TYR A 55 2.87 -1.40 12.95
C TYR A 55 4.23 -1.44 13.63
N LYS A 56 5.24 -2.02 12.98
CA LYS A 56 6.58 -2.15 13.56
C LYS A 56 7.24 -0.80 13.87
N GLU A 57 7.02 0.22 13.03
CA GLU A 57 7.52 1.58 13.28
C GLU A 57 6.81 2.19 14.50
N VAL A 58 5.50 1.99 14.62
CA VAL A 58 4.75 2.45 15.80
C VAL A 58 5.17 1.70 17.07
N VAL A 59 5.54 0.41 16.98
CA VAL A 59 6.11 -0.32 18.13
C VAL A 59 7.41 0.34 18.60
N LYS A 60 8.32 0.71 17.69
CA LYS A 60 9.55 1.45 18.05
C LYS A 60 9.24 2.77 18.75
N TYR A 61 8.27 3.52 18.24
CA TYR A 61 7.80 4.76 18.87
C TYR A 61 7.25 4.51 20.28
N ILE A 62 6.43 3.48 20.47
CA ILE A 62 5.87 3.10 21.77
C ILE A 62 6.98 2.68 22.76
N ASN A 63 8.03 2.00 22.28
CA ASN A 63 9.20 1.65 23.08
C ASN A 63 10.13 2.85 23.39
N GLY A 64 9.88 4.03 22.80
CA GLY A 64 10.70 5.22 22.99
C GLY A 64 12.01 5.23 22.18
N GLU A 65 12.14 4.36 21.17
CA GLU A 65 13.34 4.28 20.32
C GLU A 65 13.43 5.43 19.30
N ILE A 66 12.28 5.96 18.88
CA ILE A 66 12.14 7.06 17.92
C ILE A 66 10.98 7.97 18.36
N ASN A 67 10.99 9.23 17.91
CA ASN A 67 9.87 10.15 18.15
C ASN A 67 8.73 9.95 17.11
N LEU A 68 7.59 10.62 17.34
CA LEU A 68 6.40 10.46 16.49
C LEU A 68 6.66 10.90 15.03
N GLN A 69 7.39 12.00 14.84
CA GLN A 69 7.69 12.51 13.51
C GLN A 69 8.58 11.54 12.73
N GLU A 70 9.63 11.03 13.39
CA GLU A 70 10.51 9.99 12.84
C GLU A 70 9.72 8.72 12.47
N CYS A 71 8.81 8.30 13.34
CA CYS A 71 7.92 7.16 13.08
C CYS A 71 7.08 7.37 11.81
N VAL A 72 6.41 8.53 11.68
CA VAL A 72 5.62 8.86 10.49
C VAL A 72 6.49 8.82 9.22
N ASP A 73 7.69 9.38 9.29
CA ASP A 73 8.61 9.43 8.16
C ASP A 73 9.20 8.06 7.79
N GLU A 74 9.47 7.20 8.77
CA GLU A 74 9.83 5.79 8.55
C GLU A 74 8.69 5.05 7.85
N VAL A 75 7.43 5.21 8.29
CA VAL A 75 6.26 4.57 7.68
C VAL A 75 6.10 5.03 6.23
N LYS A 76 6.19 6.32 5.94
CA LYS A 76 6.15 6.86 4.56
C LYS A 76 7.24 6.22 3.70
N ARG A 77 8.48 6.21 4.19
CA ARG A 77 9.64 5.66 3.48
C ARG A 77 9.48 4.17 3.19
N ASN A 78 9.08 3.38 4.19
CA ASN A 78 8.93 1.95 4.06
C ASN A 78 7.73 1.57 3.21
N THR A 79 6.65 2.36 3.23
CA THR A 79 5.50 2.17 2.33
C THR A 79 5.90 2.42 0.87
N ARG A 80 6.69 3.46 0.57
CA ARG A 80 7.24 3.69 -0.78
C ARG A 80 8.15 2.53 -1.24
N ARG A 81 9.00 2.03 -0.35
CA ARG A 81 9.87 0.87 -0.65
C ARG A 81 9.05 -0.39 -0.93
N LEU A 82 7.99 -0.63 -0.15
CA LEU A 82 7.06 -1.74 -0.36
C LEU A 82 6.36 -1.63 -1.71
N ALA A 83 5.79 -0.46 -2.03
CA ALA A 83 5.15 -0.21 -3.33
C ALA A 83 6.11 -0.43 -4.51
N LYS A 84 7.37 0.02 -4.40
CA LYS A 84 8.41 -0.25 -5.40
C LYS A 84 8.66 -1.75 -5.55
N LYS A 85 8.82 -2.49 -4.44
CA LYS A 85 9.04 -3.95 -4.48
C LYS A 85 7.87 -4.68 -5.12
N GLN A 86 6.63 -4.33 -4.77
CA GLN A 86 5.43 -4.89 -5.39
C GLN A 86 5.43 -4.65 -6.90
N MET A 87 5.68 -3.41 -7.34
CA MET A 87 5.74 -3.08 -8.75
C MET A 87 6.85 -3.86 -9.49
N THR A 88 8.04 -4.00 -8.91
CA THR A 88 9.12 -4.80 -9.49
C THR A 88 8.72 -6.27 -9.62
N TRP A 89 8.07 -6.83 -8.59
CA TRP A 89 7.63 -8.22 -8.59
C TRP A 89 6.56 -8.48 -9.66
N PHE A 90 5.53 -7.63 -9.73
CA PHE A 90 4.48 -7.76 -10.75
C PHE A 90 4.98 -7.52 -12.17
N ARG A 91 5.97 -6.64 -12.38
CA ARG A 91 6.54 -6.41 -13.72
C ARG A 91 7.28 -7.62 -14.30
N ALA A 92 7.68 -8.57 -13.47
CA ALA A 92 8.32 -9.79 -13.93
C ALA A 92 7.32 -10.76 -14.61
N ASP A 93 6.02 -10.58 -14.40
CA ASP A 93 4.98 -11.39 -15.01
C ASP A 93 4.47 -10.74 -16.30
N PRO A 94 4.77 -11.30 -17.49
CA PRO A 94 4.30 -10.77 -18.77
C PRO A 94 2.80 -10.96 -19.00
N GLY A 95 2.13 -11.81 -18.21
CA GLY A 95 0.69 -12.05 -18.29
C GLY A 95 -0.16 -10.89 -17.75
N ILE A 96 0.45 -9.97 -17.00
CA ILE A 96 -0.27 -8.85 -16.39
C ILE A 96 -0.60 -7.78 -17.43
N LYS A 97 -1.90 -7.49 -17.57
CA LYS A 97 -2.42 -6.40 -18.39
C LYS A 97 -2.38 -5.10 -17.58
N TRP A 98 -1.47 -4.20 -17.93
CA TRP A 98 -1.24 -2.97 -17.16
C TRP A 98 -2.11 -1.80 -17.61
N ILE A 99 -2.80 -1.16 -16.68
CA ILE A 99 -3.62 0.04 -16.92
C ILE A 99 -3.03 1.23 -16.17
N ARG A 100 -2.90 2.37 -16.85
CA ARG A 100 -2.50 3.64 -16.25
C ARG A 100 -3.70 4.37 -15.68
N THR A 101 -3.96 4.21 -14.39
CA THR A 101 -5.14 4.81 -13.74
C THR A 101 -5.08 6.34 -13.72
N ASP A 102 -3.89 6.92 -13.85
CA ASP A 102 -3.65 8.37 -13.87
C ASP A 102 -3.87 9.03 -15.24
N SER A 103 -4.32 8.25 -16.23
CA SER A 103 -4.65 8.69 -17.59
C SER A 103 -6.15 8.84 -17.84
N TYR A 104 -6.98 8.61 -16.82
CA TYR A 104 -8.43 8.70 -16.92
C TYR A 104 -8.94 9.91 -16.12
N ASP A 105 -9.88 10.65 -16.71
CA ASP A 105 -10.51 11.80 -16.07
C ASP A 105 -11.58 11.39 -15.04
N ASN A 106 -12.19 10.22 -15.23
CA ASN A 106 -13.20 9.68 -14.33
C ASN A 106 -13.06 8.15 -14.18
N ILE A 107 -13.71 7.63 -13.14
CA ILE A 107 -13.67 6.20 -12.80
C ILE A 107 -14.47 5.33 -13.77
N ILE A 108 -15.47 5.89 -14.47
CA ILE A 108 -16.34 5.15 -15.38
C ILE A 108 -15.52 4.70 -16.60
N ASP A 109 -14.74 5.60 -17.20
CA ASP A 109 -13.89 5.27 -18.35
C ASP A 109 -12.84 4.20 -18.00
N LEU A 110 -12.24 4.29 -16.79
CA LEU A 110 -11.34 3.27 -16.29
C LEU A 110 -12.02 1.90 -16.17
N ILE A 111 -13.26 1.86 -15.66
CA ILE A 111 -14.02 0.61 -15.52
C ILE A 111 -14.36 0.03 -16.89
N VAL A 112 -14.77 0.86 -17.85
CA VAL A 112 -15.08 0.42 -19.22
C VAL A 112 -13.87 -0.24 -19.87
N ASP A 113 -12.68 0.34 -19.75
CA ASP A 113 -11.45 -0.24 -20.29
C ASP A 113 -11.05 -1.54 -19.60
N ILE A 114 -11.23 -1.64 -18.27
CA ILE A 114 -11.02 -2.89 -17.52
C ILE A 114 -11.95 -3.99 -18.08
N LEU A 115 -13.23 -3.69 -18.30
CA LEU A 115 -14.20 -4.65 -18.84
C LEU A 115 -13.83 -5.09 -20.26
N ASN A 116 -13.39 -4.16 -21.10
CA ASN A 116 -12.93 -4.47 -22.47
C ASN A 116 -11.72 -5.43 -22.45
N ILE A 117 -10.75 -5.21 -21.55
CA ILE A 117 -9.59 -6.11 -21.41
C ILE A 117 -10.02 -7.51 -20.97
N ILE A 118 -10.98 -7.61 -20.03
CA ILE A 118 -11.48 -8.89 -19.56
C ILE A 118 -12.16 -9.65 -20.70
N ASN A 119 -13.08 -9.01 -21.43
CA ASN A 119 -13.84 -9.64 -22.51
C ASN A 119 -12.91 -10.16 -23.63
N ASN A 120 -11.95 -9.35 -24.06
CA ASN A 120 -10.99 -9.72 -25.11
C ASN A 120 -9.98 -10.81 -24.70
N SER A 121 -9.91 -11.15 -23.40
CA SER A 121 -9.01 -12.20 -22.88
C SER A 121 -9.73 -13.53 -22.63
N VAL A 122 -11.05 -13.57 -22.78
CA VAL A 122 -11.88 -14.76 -22.57
C VAL A 122 -12.14 -15.52 -23.87
N GLU A 123 -12.20 -14.82 -25.01
CA GLU A 123 -12.08 -15.40 -26.36
C GLU A 123 -10.73 -16.10 -26.59
#